data_AF-W6QB65-F1
#
_entry.id   AF-W6QB65-F1
#
_cell.length_a   1.000
_cell.length_b   1.000
_cell.length_c   1.000
_cell.angle_alpha   90.00
_cell.angle_beta   90.00
_cell.angle_gamma   90.00
#
_symmetry.space_group_name_H-M   'P 1'
#
loop_
_entity.id
_entity.type
_entity.pdbx_description
1 polymer ?
#
loop_
_entity_poly.entity_id
_entity_poly.type
_entity_poly.pdbx_seq_one_letter_code
_entity_poly.pdbx_strand_id
1 'polypeptide(L)'
;MLWSRLAQPARCYARQGLPRPPRTNSRVVSHTCKRFNSTPGQMNPNPSEQNDSDEGKGKGQGRNGDSDPNFKSTILKMLETAATTAASIAILGAAGYSYHQYYKYLILEKMDNAFEPGDPALEVAGVVSGKHQYSHEEHWVIRNEQPRIDDIVAGKQSGHYYLIIGEKGTGKTSMLLEAMRKINGNSCALFEAHADLEIFRIRLGKALDYEFHEDYIGSLFSIRGPRDTTALLDIERAFNKLEKVALTRRRNGSTPLILIINSTHLVRDDHDGQDLLEMIQQRAEQWAASGLVTTILNSDDYWVYERLKRYATRMEVIPVSDLPKDKAMSALKKYRQQFHNETLPYGILEQVYDKVGGRLSFLNRVAKSKDMTQTCDEICQAEKTWFLNKCWILGMEMDDDVMDQQKYAN
;
A
#
# COMPACT_ATOMS: atom_id res chain seq x y z
N MET A 1 63.25 -18.21 14.86
CA MET A 1 62.63 -18.65 16.13
C MET A 1 61.22 -18.08 16.14
N LEU A 2 60.23 -18.69 15.47
CA LEU A 2 59.45 -19.86 15.92
C LEU A 2 58.78 -19.56 17.28
N TRP A 3 57.51 -19.12 17.25
CA TRP A 3 56.37 -19.92 17.68
C TRP A 3 55.04 -19.31 17.23
N SER A 4 54.17 -20.21 16.79
CA SER A 4 52.91 -20.02 16.08
C SER A 4 51.76 -20.46 16.97
N ARG A 5 50.55 -19.94 16.75
CA ARG A 5 49.21 -20.59 16.88
C ARG A 5 48.14 -19.51 16.70
N LEU A 6 47.51 -19.35 15.53
CA LEU A 6 46.33 -20.09 15.03
C LEU A 6 45.12 -20.07 15.97
N ALA A 7 44.09 -19.28 15.65
CA ALA A 7 42.68 -19.59 15.92
C ALA A 7 41.69 -18.62 15.22
N GLN A 8 41.21 -19.02 14.05
CA GLN A 8 39.82 -18.84 13.55
C GLN A 8 39.57 -20.05 12.62
N PRO A 9 38.32 -20.51 12.34
CA PRO A 9 37.04 -19.81 12.53
C PRO A 9 35.93 -20.65 13.22
N ALA A 10 35.02 -19.98 13.92
CA ALA A 10 33.76 -20.60 14.34
C ALA A 10 32.73 -20.51 13.21
N ARG A 11 32.41 -21.68 12.63
CA ARG A 11 31.28 -21.91 11.72
C ARG A 11 29.97 -21.60 12.45
N CYS A 12 29.20 -20.65 11.94
CA CYS A 12 27.82 -20.46 12.37
C CYS A 12 26.90 -21.25 11.43
N TYR A 13 26.05 -22.07 12.02
CA TYR A 13 25.24 -23.08 11.36
C TYR A 13 24.21 -22.47 10.42
N ALA A 14 24.19 -22.97 9.19
CA ALA A 14 23.05 -22.84 8.29
C ALA A 14 21.82 -23.51 8.95
N ARG A 15 20.77 -22.73 9.23
CA ARG A 15 19.45 -23.29 9.52
C ARG A 15 18.92 -23.91 8.24
N GLN A 16 18.94 -25.25 8.18
CA GLN A 16 18.20 -26.02 7.20
C GLN A 16 16.73 -25.61 7.24
N GLY A 17 16.22 -25.16 6.09
CA GLY A 17 14.82 -24.82 5.90
C GLY A 17 13.94 -26.04 6.09
N LEU A 18 12.81 -25.84 6.77
CA LEU A 18 11.69 -26.77 6.73
C LEU A 18 11.11 -26.77 5.30
N PRO A 19 10.81 -27.95 4.71
CA PRO A 19 10.23 -28.02 3.39
C PRO A 19 8.79 -27.47 3.40
N ARG A 20 8.52 -26.52 2.50
CA ARG A 20 7.17 -25.98 2.25
C ARG A 20 6.23 -27.10 1.75
N PRO A 21 4.97 -27.19 2.23
CA PRO A 21 3.98 -28.02 1.56
C PRO A 21 3.58 -27.37 0.21
N PRO A 22 3.34 -28.18 -0.84
CA PRO A 22 2.89 -27.66 -2.14
C PRO A 22 1.46 -27.11 -2.01
N ARG A 23 1.25 -25.86 -2.46
CA ARG A 23 -0.08 -25.27 -2.63
C ARG A 23 -0.84 -26.08 -3.70
N THR A 24 -1.89 -26.77 -3.29
CA THR A 24 -2.86 -27.38 -4.20
C THR A 24 -3.71 -26.31 -4.86
N ASN A 25 -3.68 -26.25 -6.19
CA ASN A 25 -4.64 -25.52 -7.02
C ASN A 25 -6.06 -25.98 -6.67
N SER A 26 -6.88 -25.11 -6.07
CA SER A 26 -8.31 -25.38 -5.99
C SER A 26 -8.89 -25.28 -7.39
N ARG A 27 -9.38 -26.42 -7.89
CA ARG A 27 -10.22 -26.50 -9.07
C ARG A 27 -11.43 -25.57 -8.91
N VAL A 28 -11.74 -24.89 -10.00
CA VAL A 28 -12.98 -24.16 -10.24
C VAL A 28 -14.16 -25.09 -9.96
N VAL A 29 -14.97 -24.76 -8.97
CA VAL A 29 -16.30 -25.36 -8.76
C VAL A 29 -17.32 -24.40 -9.37
N SER A 30 -17.90 -24.82 -10.48
CA SER A 30 -19.01 -24.14 -11.13
C SER A 30 -20.27 -24.30 -10.27
N HIS A 31 -20.74 -23.21 -9.67
CA HIS A 31 -22.04 -23.17 -9.00
C HIS A 31 -23.10 -22.61 -9.94
N THR A 32 -24.03 -23.49 -10.32
CA THR A 32 -25.24 -23.18 -11.07
C THR A 32 -26.26 -22.48 -10.16
N CYS A 33 -26.73 -21.30 -10.58
CA CYS A 33 -27.83 -20.55 -9.96
C CYS A 33 -29.14 -21.36 -9.95
N LYS A 34 -29.81 -21.45 -8.79
CA LYS A 34 -31.26 -21.62 -8.72
C LYS A 34 -31.85 -20.60 -7.73
N ARG A 35 -32.61 -19.66 -8.30
CA ARG A 35 -33.54 -18.76 -7.62
C ARG A 35 -34.62 -19.58 -6.91
N PHE A 36 -34.95 -19.22 -5.67
CA PHE A 36 -36.29 -19.42 -5.14
C PHE A 36 -36.69 -18.19 -4.32
N ASN A 37 -37.73 -17.52 -4.81
CA ASN A 37 -38.44 -16.44 -4.15
C ASN A 37 -39.88 -16.93 -4.00
N SER A 38 -40.37 -17.09 -2.78
CA SER A 38 -41.77 -16.89 -2.40
C SER A 38 -41.96 -17.21 -0.91
N THR A 39 -42.21 -16.15 -0.14
CA THR A 39 -42.80 -16.14 1.21
C THR A 39 -44.14 -16.90 1.24
N PRO A 40 -44.58 -17.45 2.39
CA PRO A 40 -45.39 -16.63 3.31
C PRO A 40 -45.26 -16.95 4.82
N GLY A 41 -45.66 -15.96 5.64
CA GLY A 41 -46.41 -16.20 6.88
C GLY A 41 -45.62 -16.21 8.19
N GLN A 42 -45.56 -15.05 8.85
CA GLN A 42 -45.28 -14.93 10.28
C GLN A 42 -46.37 -15.64 11.10
N MET A 43 -45.98 -16.40 12.12
CA MET A 43 -46.85 -16.73 13.26
C MET A 43 -45.98 -16.81 14.52
N ASN A 44 -46.28 -15.94 15.50
CA ASN A 44 -45.71 -15.98 16.86
C ASN A 44 -46.08 -17.28 17.58
N PRO A 45 -45.21 -17.87 18.43
CA PRO A 45 -45.64 -18.91 19.35
C PRO A 45 -46.10 -18.28 20.68
N ASN A 46 -47.38 -18.51 21.02
CA ASN A 46 -47.83 -18.48 22.42
C ASN A 46 -47.43 -19.81 23.09
N PRO A 47 -47.10 -19.81 24.40
CA PRO A 47 -46.67 -21.01 25.10
C PRO A 47 -47.86 -21.66 25.83
N SER A 48 -48.30 -22.82 25.35
CA SER A 48 -49.12 -23.73 26.15
C SER A 48 -49.22 -25.08 25.44
N GLU A 49 -49.17 -26.14 26.25
CA GLU A 49 -49.31 -27.56 25.91
C GLU A 49 -48.00 -28.34 25.67
N GLN A 50 -47.49 -28.91 26.76
CA GLN A 50 -46.80 -30.19 26.73
C GLN A 50 -47.31 -31.04 27.90
N ASN A 51 -48.11 -32.05 27.56
CA ASN A 51 -48.35 -33.22 28.39
C ASN A 51 -47.76 -34.45 27.67
N ASP A 52 -47.02 -35.22 28.45
CA ASP A 52 -46.75 -36.67 28.38
C ASP A 52 -46.03 -37.20 27.12
N SER A 53 -45.03 -38.08 27.18
CA SER A 53 -44.70 -39.15 28.13
C SER A 53 -43.29 -39.65 27.77
N ASP A 54 -42.46 -40.07 28.73
CA ASP A 54 -41.86 -41.41 28.67
C ASP A 54 -41.28 -41.88 30.01
N GLU A 55 -41.47 -43.17 30.28
CA GLU A 55 -41.20 -43.87 31.52
C GLU A 55 -39.72 -44.27 31.70
N GLY A 56 -39.27 -44.30 32.96
CA GLY A 56 -38.00 -44.94 33.36
C GLY A 56 -37.99 -45.29 34.85
N LYS A 57 -38.38 -46.52 35.18
CA LYS A 57 -38.48 -47.10 36.53
C LYS A 57 -37.18 -47.02 37.36
N GLY A 58 -37.33 -46.67 38.64
CA GLY A 58 -36.35 -46.93 39.71
C GLY A 58 -37.00 -46.90 41.10
N LYS A 59 -37.02 -48.05 41.79
CA LYS A 59 -37.63 -48.29 43.13
C LYS A 59 -37.05 -47.39 44.23
N GLY A 60 -37.90 -46.93 45.15
CA GLY A 60 -37.49 -46.37 46.44
C GLY A 60 -38.67 -46.07 47.36
N GLN A 61 -38.71 -46.77 48.48
CA GLN A 61 -39.77 -46.86 49.47
C GLN A 61 -39.67 -45.72 50.51
N GLY A 62 -40.81 -45.12 50.96
CA GLY A 62 -40.89 -44.51 52.29
C GLY A 62 -41.55 -43.14 52.46
N ARG A 63 -42.79 -43.16 52.98
CA ARG A 63 -43.36 -42.35 54.09
C ARG A 63 -43.28 -40.80 54.09
N ASN A 64 -44.49 -40.21 54.14
CA ASN A 64 -44.95 -38.94 54.72
C ASN A 64 -43.95 -38.03 55.45
N GLY A 65 -44.07 -36.72 55.15
CA GLY A 65 -43.73 -35.64 56.08
C GLY A 65 -43.79 -34.26 55.44
N ASP A 66 -44.86 -33.50 55.74
CA ASP A 66 -44.90 -32.04 55.62
C ASP A 66 -43.60 -31.41 56.14
N SER A 67 -42.96 -30.56 55.34
CA SER A 67 -42.01 -29.56 55.85
C SER A 67 -41.73 -28.47 54.81
N ASP A 68 -41.79 -27.23 55.29
CA ASP A 68 -41.67 -25.94 54.59
C ASP A 68 -40.55 -25.85 53.53
N PRO A 69 -40.70 -24.98 52.50
CA PRO A 69 -39.63 -24.70 51.56
C PRO A 69 -38.43 -24.10 52.30
N ASN A 70 -37.42 -24.94 52.54
CA ASN A 70 -36.24 -24.60 53.31
C ASN A 70 -35.47 -23.48 52.60
N PHE A 71 -35.66 -22.24 53.03
CA PHE A 71 -35.09 -20.98 52.50
C PHE A 71 -33.57 -21.08 52.24
N LYS A 72 -32.87 -21.89 53.04
CA LYS A 72 -31.44 -22.20 52.86
C LYS A 72 -31.14 -22.96 51.56
N SER A 73 -32.00 -23.90 51.16
CA SER A 73 -31.82 -24.65 49.91
C SER A 73 -32.12 -23.78 48.68
N THR A 74 -33.07 -22.85 48.79
CA THR A 74 -33.35 -21.84 47.75
C THR A 74 -32.19 -20.86 47.60
N ILE A 75 -31.61 -20.37 48.70
CA ILE A 75 -30.43 -19.50 48.67
C ILE A 75 -29.21 -20.20 48.06
N LEU A 76 -28.98 -21.48 48.40
CA LEU A 76 -27.88 -22.25 47.83
C LEU A 76 -28.04 -22.44 46.31
N LYS A 77 -29.26 -22.75 45.84
CA LYS A 77 -29.55 -22.83 44.39
C LYS A 77 -29.41 -21.48 43.69
N MET A 78 -29.82 -20.39 44.34
CA MET A 78 -29.60 -19.03 43.81
C MET A 78 -28.11 -18.69 43.73
N LEU A 79 -27.30 -19.07 44.73
CA LEU A 79 -25.84 -18.90 44.70
C LEU A 79 -25.17 -19.75 43.62
N GLU A 80 -25.63 -20.99 43.41
CA GLU A 80 -25.14 -21.85 42.32
C GLU A 80 -25.46 -21.26 40.94
N THR A 81 -26.68 -20.74 40.78
CA THR A 81 -27.10 -20.05 39.55
C THR A 81 -26.35 -18.74 39.34
N ALA A 82 -26.10 -17.97 40.42
CA ALA A 82 -25.28 -16.76 40.37
C ALA A 82 -23.81 -17.09 40.07
N ALA A 83 -23.27 -18.17 40.60
CA ALA A 83 -21.89 -18.60 40.36
C ALA A 83 -21.70 -19.07 38.91
N THR A 84 -22.65 -19.83 38.36
CA THR A 84 -22.62 -20.30 36.97
C THR A 84 -22.75 -19.15 35.97
N THR A 85 -23.63 -18.17 36.23
CA THR A 85 -23.75 -16.95 35.42
C THR A 85 -22.52 -16.04 35.56
N ALA A 86 -21.94 -15.90 36.75
CA ALA A 86 -20.69 -15.17 36.94
C ALA A 86 -19.52 -15.84 36.22
N ALA A 87 -19.43 -17.17 36.27
CA ALA A 87 -18.42 -17.95 35.57
C ALA A 87 -18.56 -17.81 34.04
N SER A 88 -19.78 -17.83 33.50
CA SER A 88 -20.00 -17.65 32.06
C SER A 88 -19.62 -16.23 31.60
N ILE A 89 -19.97 -15.20 32.37
CA ILE A 89 -19.55 -13.81 32.10
C ILE A 89 -18.03 -13.67 32.18
N ALA A 90 -17.39 -14.31 33.17
CA ALA A 90 -15.94 -14.28 33.33
C ALA A 90 -15.22 -14.95 32.15
N ILE A 91 -15.69 -16.12 31.70
CA ILE A 91 -15.15 -16.81 30.52
C ILE A 91 -15.34 -15.95 29.26
N LEU A 92 -16.52 -15.36 29.08
CA LEU A 92 -16.79 -14.48 27.94
C LEU A 92 -15.89 -13.24 27.96
N GLY A 93 -15.70 -12.62 29.13
CA GLY A 93 -14.81 -11.47 29.30
C GLY A 93 -13.35 -11.83 29.03
N ALA A 94 -12.87 -12.97 29.53
CA ALA A 94 -11.52 -13.46 29.27
C ALA A 94 -11.29 -13.78 27.79
N ALA A 95 -12.25 -14.44 27.13
CA ALA A 95 -12.21 -14.74 25.70
C ALA A 95 -12.24 -13.46 24.84
N GLY A 96 -13.08 -12.48 25.18
CA GLY A 96 -13.12 -11.19 24.50
C GLY A 96 -11.81 -10.42 24.65
N TYR A 97 -11.23 -10.39 25.86
CA TYR A 97 -9.95 -9.73 26.11
C TYR A 97 -8.78 -10.41 25.39
N SER A 98 -8.70 -11.74 25.44
CA SER A 98 -7.62 -12.49 24.79
C SER A 98 -7.70 -12.35 23.26
N TYR A 99 -8.90 -12.44 22.69
CA TYR A 99 -9.14 -12.18 21.27
C TYR A 99 -8.67 -10.77 20.89
N HIS A 100 -9.03 -9.76 21.67
CA HIS A 100 -8.65 -8.37 21.41
C HIS A 100 -7.13 -8.14 21.47
N GLN A 101 -6.43 -8.74 22.43
CA GLN A 101 -4.98 -8.62 22.52
C GLN A 101 -4.28 -9.36 21.37
N TYR A 102 -4.73 -10.57 21.06
CA TYR A 102 -4.21 -11.34 19.93
C TYR A 102 -4.43 -10.58 18.60
N TYR A 103 -5.61 -10.01 18.42
CA TYR A 103 -5.98 -9.25 17.24
C TYR A 103 -5.07 -8.02 17.04
N LYS A 104 -4.81 -7.25 18.11
CA LYS A 104 -3.86 -6.12 18.07
C LYS A 104 -2.45 -6.53 17.70
N TYR A 105 -1.98 -7.68 18.20
CA TYR A 105 -0.68 -8.23 17.85
C TYR A 105 -0.64 -8.62 16.36
N LEU A 106 -1.68 -9.32 15.88
CA LEU A 106 -1.77 -9.78 14.50
C LEU A 106 -1.72 -8.62 13.49
N ILE A 107 -2.41 -7.51 13.74
CA ILE A 107 -2.36 -6.33 12.86
C ILE A 107 -0.94 -5.79 12.73
N LEU A 108 -0.23 -5.65 13.85
CA LEU A 108 1.14 -5.12 13.83
C LEU A 108 2.09 -6.08 13.13
N GLU A 109 1.88 -7.39 13.28
CA GLU A 109 2.65 -8.43 12.61
C GLU A 109 2.38 -8.46 11.09
N LYS A 110 1.12 -8.37 10.64
CA LYS A 110 0.76 -8.22 9.22
C LYS A 110 1.45 -6.99 8.61
N MET A 111 1.34 -5.85 9.27
CA MET A 111 1.96 -4.61 8.80
C MET A 111 3.48 -4.69 8.78
N ASP A 112 4.12 -5.36 9.75
CA ASP A 112 5.57 -5.61 9.75
C ASP A 112 5.99 -6.49 8.56
N ASN A 113 5.20 -7.52 8.26
CA ASN A 113 5.42 -8.41 7.12
C ASN A 113 5.30 -7.70 5.77
N ALA A 114 4.50 -6.63 5.67
CA ALA A 114 4.40 -5.83 4.45
C ALA A 114 5.73 -5.17 4.05
N PHE A 115 6.66 -5.02 5.00
CA PHE A 115 8.00 -4.45 4.78
C PHE A 115 9.11 -5.51 4.68
N GLU A 116 8.76 -6.80 4.70
CA GLU A 116 9.73 -7.87 4.46
C GLU A 116 10.07 -7.98 2.96
N PRO A 117 11.23 -8.54 2.59
CA PRO A 117 11.64 -8.63 1.20
C PRO A 117 10.64 -9.40 0.32
N GLY A 118 10.42 -8.93 -0.90
CA GLY A 118 9.45 -9.52 -1.83
C GLY A 118 8.13 -8.74 -1.93
N ASP A 119 8.18 -7.41 -1.90
CA ASP A 119 7.03 -6.52 -2.03
C ASP A 119 6.17 -6.88 -3.27
N PRO A 120 4.85 -7.12 -3.12
CA PRO A 120 3.92 -7.36 -4.22
C PRO A 120 3.94 -6.27 -5.30
N ALA A 121 4.25 -5.02 -4.97
CA ALA A 121 4.40 -3.94 -5.95
C ALA A 121 5.54 -4.23 -6.94
N LEU A 122 6.63 -4.87 -6.49
CA LEU A 122 7.69 -5.36 -7.35
C LEU A 122 7.21 -6.55 -8.20
N GLU A 123 6.36 -7.41 -7.66
CA GLU A 123 5.77 -8.52 -8.43
C GLU A 123 4.85 -8.03 -9.55
N VAL A 124 3.97 -7.07 -9.25
CA VAL A 124 3.02 -6.46 -10.21
C VAL A 124 3.76 -5.64 -11.26
N ALA A 125 4.83 -4.95 -10.87
CA ALA A 125 5.70 -4.25 -11.80
C ALA A 125 6.60 -5.20 -12.63
N GLY A 126 6.54 -6.52 -12.42
CA GLY A 126 7.31 -7.52 -13.17
C GLY A 126 8.80 -7.58 -12.80
N VAL A 127 9.16 -7.07 -11.61
CA VAL A 127 10.53 -6.77 -11.16
C VAL A 127 11.16 -7.95 -10.38
N VAL A 128 10.47 -9.07 -10.24
CA VAL A 128 10.94 -10.21 -9.43
C VAL A 128 12.21 -10.83 -10.01
N SER A 129 13.24 -10.98 -9.17
CA SER A 129 14.38 -11.84 -9.46
C SER A 129 13.92 -13.30 -9.66
N GLY A 130 13.73 -13.70 -10.91
CA GLY A 130 14.02 -15.07 -11.33
C GLY A 130 13.05 -15.81 -12.24
N LYS A 131 11.79 -15.39 -12.47
CA LYS A 131 10.86 -16.23 -13.26
C LYS A 131 9.87 -15.59 -14.23
N HIS A 132 9.76 -14.28 -14.34
CA HIS A 132 9.02 -13.68 -15.46
C HIS A 132 9.81 -12.48 -16.01
N GLN A 133 10.31 -12.67 -17.22
CA GLN A 133 11.11 -11.73 -17.98
C GLN A 133 10.18 -10.65 -18.52
N TYR A 134 9.72 -9.73 -17.67
CA TYR A 134 9.40 -8.41 -18.18
C TYR A 134 10.72 -7.78 -18.63
N SER A 135 10.69 -7.18 -19.81
CA SER A 135 11.83 -6.73 -20.60
C SER A 135 12.53 -5.53 -19.94
N HIS A 136 13.16 -5.77 -18.79
CA HIS A 136 13.68 -4.74 -17.89
C HIS A 136 14.91 -4.00 -18.41
N GLU A 137 15.52 -4.49 -19.49
CA GLU A 137 16.54 -3.74 -20.21
C GLU A 137 15.94 -2.59 -21.05
N GLU A 138 14.63 -2.60 -21.34
CA GLU A 138 13.98 -1.68 -22.30
C GLU A 138 13.95 -0.21 -21.88
N HIS A 139 14.19 0.12 -20.60
CA HIS A 139 14.03 1.50 -20.10
C HIS A 139 15.17 1.98 -19.20
N TRP A 140 16.21 1.18 -18.98
CA TRP A 140 17.20 1.51 -17.96
C TRP A 140 18.34 2.39 -18.47
N VAL A 141 18.29 3.67 -18.10
CA VAL A 141 19.35 4.65 -18.34
C VAL A 141 19.88 5.13 -17.00
N ILE A 142 21.19 4.97 -16.78
CA ILE A 142 21.83 5.39 -15.53
C ILE A 142 21.82 6.91 -15.42
N ARG A 143 21.06 7.39 -14.43
CA ARG A 143 20.90 8.79 -14.09
C ARG A 143 21.90 9.27 -13.04
N ASN A 144 22.15 10.57 -13.03
CA ASN A 144 23.05 11.17 -12.05
C ASN A 144 22.44 11.13 -10.64
N GLU A 145 21.12 11.22 -10.58
CA GLU A 145 20.31 11.21 -9.37
C GLU A 145 20.18 9.79 -8.78
N GLN A 146 20.44 8.74 -9.58
CA GLN A 146 20.19 7.36 -9.17
C GLN A 146 20.94 6.93 -7.91
N PRO A 147 22.26 7.18 -7.74
CA PRO A 147 22.98 6.77 -6.54
C PRO A 147 22.38 7.36 -5.26
N ARG A 148 21.89 8.61 -5.36
CA ARG A 148 21.23 9.29 -4.25
C ARG A 148 19.88 8.64 -3.92
N ILE A 149 19.06 8.33 -4.91
CA ILE A 149 17.79 7.62 -4.70
C ILE A 149 18.04 6.22 -4.13
N ASP A 150 19.05 5.51 -4.61
CA ASP A 150 19.44 4.20 -4.10
C ASP A 150 19.79 4.27 -2.60
N ASP A 151 20.56 5.27 -2.17
CA ASP A 151 20.94 5.44 -0.77
C ASP A 151 19.76 5.82 0.14
N ILE A 152 18.83 6.64 -0.37
CA ILE A 152 17.60 7.01 0.36
C ILE A 152 16.71 5.79 0.55
N VAL A 153 16.42 5.05 -0.53
CA VAL A 153 15.55 3.86 -0.50
C VAL A 153 16.19 2.70 0.26
N ALA A 154 17.53 2.60 0.27
CA ALA A 154 18.24 1.65 1.12
C ALA A 154 18.24 2.02 2.63
N GLY A 155 17.62 3.14 3.02
CA GLY A 155 17.54 3.58 4.41
C GLY A 155 18.86 4.06 5.00
N LYS A 156 19.86 4.38 4.16
CA LYS A 156 21.16 4.91 4.63
C LYS A 156 21.06 6.37 5.02
N GLN A 157 20.14 7.11 4.42
CA GLN A 157 19.85 8.50 4.75
C GLN A 157 18.61 8.57 5.66
N SER A 158 18.73 9.23 6.79
CA SER A 158 17.63 9.47 7.74
C SER A 158 17.63 10.95 8.15
N GLY A 159 16.52 11.43 8.73
CA GLY A 159 16.41 12.83 9.17
C GLY A 159 15.61 13.74 8.24
N HIS A 160 15.25 13.25 7.05
CA HIS A 160 14.58 13.99 5.98
C HIS A 160 13.45 13.16 5.35
N TYR A 161 12.49 13.86 4.75
CA TYR A 161 11.54 13.28 3.80
C TYR A 161 11.73 13.97 2.45
N TYR A 162 11.39 13.28 1.37
CA TYR A 162 11.80 13.69 0.03
C TYR A 162 10.61 13.97 -0.86
N LEU A 163 10.70 15.05 -1.65
CA LEU A 163 9.80 15.33 -2.76
C LEU A 163 10.58 15.20 -4.06
N ILE A 164 10.27 14.17 -4.84
CA ILE A 164 10.80 14.02 -6.20
C ILE A 164 9.84 14.75 -7.14
N ILE A 165 10.38 15.71 -7.87
CA ILE A 165 9.61 16.55 -8.80
C ILE A 165 10.25 16.53 -10.18
N GLY A 166 9.42 16.53 -11.22
CA GLY A 166 9.88 16.63 -12.60
C GLY A 166 8.74 16.33 -13.53
N GLU A 167 8.85 16.65 -14.82
CA GLU A 167 7.74 16.47 -15.74
C GLU A 167 7.34 14.99 -15.92
N LYS A 168 6.10 14.76 -16.37
CA LYS A 168 5.59 13.43 -16.68
C LYS A 168 6.49 12.73 -17.71
N GLY A 169 6.77 11.45 -17.48
CA GLY A 169 7.57 10.67 -18.43
C GLY A 169 9.07 10.94 -18.36
N THR A 170 9.52 11.72 -17.38
CA THR A 170 10.95 11.80 -17.04
C THR A 170 11.46 10.50 -16.43
N GLY A 171 10.67 9.57 -15.88
CA GLY A 171 11.18 8.28 -15.36
C GLY A 171 11.46 8.23 -13.85
N LYS A 172 10.84 9.13 -13.08
CA LYS A 172 10.91 9.18 -11.60
C LYS A 172 10.48 7.86 -10.94
N THR A 173 9.33 7.31 -11.34
CA THR A 173 8.82 6.04 -10.81
C THR A 173 9.74 4.87 -11.15
N SER A 174 10.30 4.84 -12.37
CA SER A 174 11.27 3.80 -12.76
C SER A 174 12.54 3.85 -11.90
N MET A 175 13.03 5.04 -11.54
CA MET A 175 14.18 5.20 -10.63
C MET A 175 13.88 4.65 -9.23
N LEU A 176 12.67 4.88 -8.71
CA LEU A 176 12.23 4.38 -7.40
C LEU A 176 12.10 2.85 -7.38
N LEU A 177 11.44 2.28 -8.41
CA LEU A 177 11.29 0.84 -8.54
C LEU A 177 12.65 0.11 -8.64
N GLU A 178 13.60 0.69 -9.37
CA GLU A 178 14.95 0.13 -9.45
C GLU A 178 15.67 0.17 -8.09
N ALA A 179 15.54 1.28 -7.36
CA ALA A 179 16.14 1.40 -6.04
C ALA A 179 15.55 0.37 -5.06
N MET A 180 14.22 0.16 -5.09
CA MET A 180 13.56 -0.89 -4.32
C MET A 180 14.03 -2.29 -4.74
N ARG A 181 14.22 -2.54 -6.04
CA ARG A 181 14.72 -3.83 -6.54
C ARG A 181 16.10 -4.17 -6.01
N LYS A 182 17.02 -3.20 -5.94
CA LYS A 182 18.40 -3.40 -5.41
C LYS A 182 18.42 -3.93 -3.98
N ILE A 183 17.39 -3.61 -3.20
CA ILE A 183 17.20 -4.09 -1.83
C ILE A 183 16.09 -5.16 -1.70
N ASN A 184 15.61 -5.68 -2.84
CA ASN A 184 14.52 -6.66 -2.91
C ASN A 184 13.23 -6.23 -2.15
N GLY A 185 12.93 -4.94 -2.16
CA GLY A 185 11.78 -4.36 -1.45
C GLY A 185 11.91 -4.34 0.08
N ASN A 186 13.07 -4.70 0.63
CA ASN A 186 13.24 -4.73 2.08
C ASN A 186 12.99 -3.35 2.71
N SER A 187 12.19 -3.32 3.78
CA SER A 187 11.85 -2.12 4.54
C SER A 187 11.17 -1.02 3.69
N CYS A 188 10.60 -1.36 2.53
CA CYS A 188 9.93 -0.40 1.65
C CYS A 188 8.48 -0.80 1.42
N ALA A 189 7.60 0.20 1.34
CA ALA A 189 6.24 0.06 0.83
C ALA A 189 5.96 1.16 -0.20
N LEU A 190 5.34 0.79 -1.31
CA LEU A 190 5.01 1.68 -2.43
C LEU A 190 3.52 1.60 -2.76
N PHE A 191 2.87 2.75 -2.93
CA PHE A 191 1.53 2.82 -3.50
C PHE A 191 1.29 4.08 -4.32
N GLU A 192 0.24 4.08 -5.13
CA GLU A 192 -0.15 5.23 -5.95
C GLU A 192 -1.24 6.06 -5.29
N ALA A 193 -1.01 7.38 -5.20
CA ALA A 193 -2.01 8.33 -4.74
C ALA A 193 -3.23 8.36 -5.67
N HIS A 194 -4.34 8.87 -5.15
CA HIS A 194 -5.61 8.97 -5.86
C HIS A 194 -6.36 10.23 -5.44
N ALA A 195 -7.19 10.73 -6.35
CA ALA A 195 -8.08 11.89 -6.18
C ALA A 195 -9.24 11.65 -5.19
N ASP A 196 -9.48 10.41 -4.79
CA ASP A 196 -10.58 10.00 -3.91
C ASP A 196 -9.95 9.41 -2.65
N LEU A 197 -10.30 9.98 -1.50
CA LEU A 197 -9.77 9.58 -0.20
C LEU A 197 -10.07 8.12 0.13
N GLU A 198 -11.21 7.59 -0.31
CA GLU A 198 -11.56 6.18 -0.08
C GLU A 198 -10.65 5.24 -0.87
N ILE A 199 -10.36 5.59 -2.12
CA ILE A 199 -9.44 4.82 -2.96
C ILE A 199 -8.01 4.97 -2.43
N PHE A 200 -7.61 6.17 -2.02
CA PHE A 200 -6.31 6.40 -1.37
C PHE A 200 -6.16 5.50 -0.13
N ARG A 201 -7.17 5.51 0.75
CA ARG A 201 -7.24 4.67 1.94
C ARG A 201 -7.06 3.20 1.58
N ILE A 202 -7.84 2.67 0.65
CA ILE A 202 -7.76 1.25 0.24
C ILE A 202 -6.36 0.91 -0.30
N ARG A 203 -5.76 1.78 -1.11
CA ARG A 203 -4.41 1.55 -1.67
C ARG A 203 -3.33 1.57 -0.59
N LEU A 204 -3.42 2.51 0.35
CA LEU A 204 -2.55 2.56 1.52
C LEU A 204 -2.68 1.29 2.35
N GLY A 205 -3.91 0.85 2.63
CA GLY A 205 -4.16 -0.38 3.37
C GLY A 205 -3.52 -1.60 2.70
N LYS A 206 -3.70 -1.75 1.39
CA LYS A 206 -3.06 -2.84 0.64
C LYS A 206 -1.52 -2.80 0.72
N ALA A 207 -0.92 -1.62 0.64
CA ALA A 207 0.54 -1.48 0.72
C ALA A 207 1.10 -1.73 2.12
N LEU A 208 0.30 -1.53 3.17
CA LEU A 208 0.69 -1.76 4.56
C LEU A 208 0.12 -3.07 5.13
N ASP A 209 -0.46 -3.95 4.29
CA ASP A 209 -1.24 -5.12 4.71
C ASP A 209 -2.19 -4.84 5.90
N TYR A 210 -2.93 -3.73 5.77
CA TYR A 210 -3.79 -3.16 6.80
C TYR A 210 -5.25 -3.10 6.33
N GLU A 211 -6.11 -3.79 7.08
CA GLU A 211 -7.55 -3.86 6.82
C GLU A 211 -8.29 -2.87 7.73
N PHE A 212 -8.91 -1.84 7.16
CA PHE A 212 -9.56 -0.77 7.93
C PHE A 212 -10.85 -1.17 8.64
N HIS A 213 -11.50 -2.26 8.20
CA HIS A 213 -12.73 -2.79 8.83
C HIS A 213 -12.43 -3.66 10.05
N GLU A 214 -11.16 -3.92 10.29
CA GLU A 214 -10.67 -4.99 11.15
C GLU A 214 -10.47 -4.44 12.59
N ASP A 215 -10.24 -3.13 12.76
CA ASP A 215 -10.28 -2.42 14.05
C ASP A 215 -11.73 -2.27 14.63
N TYR A 216 -12.76 -2.79 13.95
CA TYR A 216 -14.16 -2.74 14.39
C TYR A 216 -14.63 -4.04 15.08
N ILE A 217 -14.31 -4.15 16.37
CA ILE A 217 -14.84 -5.19 17.29
C ILE A 217 -16.37 -5.08 17.44
N GLY A 218 -16.96 -3.93 17.09
CA GLY A 218 -18.39 -3.66 17.17
C GLY A 218 -19.26 -4.57 16.32
N SER A 219 -18.70 -5.31 15.36
CA SER A 219 -19.45 -6.27 14.53
C SER A 219 -19.87 -7.51 15.32
N LEU A 220 -19.02 -7.98 16.25
CA LEU A 220 -19.29 -9.19 17.05
C LEU A 220 -20.37 -8.96 18.12
N PHE A 221 -20.54 -7.71 18.56
CA PHE A 221 -21.52 -7.31 19.58
C PHE A 221 -22.62 -6.38 19.05
N SER A 222 -22.68 -6.13 17.74
CA SER A 222 -23.58 -5.13 17.13
C SER A 222 -23.57 -3.75 17.81
N ILE A 223 -22.49 -3.43 18.54
CA ILE A 223 -22.31 -2.13 19.15
C ILE A 223 -21.72 -1.25 18.06
N ARG A 224 -22.60 -0.50 17.39
CA ARG A 224 -22.18 0.63 16.56
C ARG A 224 -21.34 1.56 17.43
N GLY A 225 -20.04 1.57 17.17
CA GLY A 225 -19.16 2.59 17.69
C GLY A 225 -19.70 3.97 17.27
N PRO A 226 -19.65 4.99 18.14
CA PRO A 226 -20.30 6.29 17.92
C PRO A 226 -19.67 7.17 16.82
N ARG A 227 -18.89 6.63 15.88
CA ARG A 227 -18.24 7.42 14.83
C ARG A 227 -18.28 6.71 13.48
N ASP A 228 -18.94 7.34 12.52
CA ASP A 228 -18.63 7.15 11.10
C ASP A 228 -17.17 7.55 10.90
N THR A 229 -16.33 6.60 10.51
CA THR A 229 -14.90 6.81 10.31
C THR A 229 -14.70 7.40 8.93
N THR A 230 -14.32 8.67 8.85
CA THR A 230 -13.93 9.26 7.56
C THR A 230 -12.64 8.62 7.06
N ALA A 231 -12.46 8.56 5.75
CA ALA A 231 -11.26 7.98 5.14
C ALA A 231 -9.95 8.59 5.68
N LEU A 232 -9.96 9.91 5.95
CA LEU A 232 -8.82 10.64 6.51
C LEU A 232 -8.43 10.12 7.90
N LEU A 233 -9.41 9.91 8.79
CA LEU A 233 -9.15 9.37 10.15
C LEU A 233 -8.63 7.94 10.10
N ASP A 234 -9.10 7.15 9.14
CA ASP A 234 -8.63 5.78 8.94
C ASP A 234 -7.19 5.74 8.43
N ILE A 235 -6.83 6.61 7.49
CA ILE A 235 -5.44 6.79 7.04
C ILE A 235 -4.54 7.18 8.22
N GLU A 236 -4.97 8.13 9.05
CA GLU A 236 -4.23 8.54 10.24
C GLU A 236 -4.03 7.40 11.24
N ARG A 237 -5.02 6.52 11.42
CA ARG A 237 -4.89 5.32 12.25
C ARG A 237 -3.86 4.35 11.68
N ALA A 238 -3.87 4.12 10.37
CA ALA A 238 -2.87 3.28 9.72
C ALA A 238 -1.46 3.83 9.94
N PHE A 239 -1.26 5.14 9.80
CA PHE A 239 0.01 5.81 10.11
C PHE A 239 0.44 5.67 11.57
N ASN A 240 -0.49 5.74 12.53
CA ASN A 240 -0.17 5.47 13.94
C ASN A 240 0.28 4.02 14.20
N LYS A 241 -0.28 3.04 13.47
CA LYS A 241 0.14 1.63 13.58
C LYS A 241 1.50 1.44 12.91
N LEU A 242 1.73 2.07 11.76
CA LEU A 242 3.01 2.07 11.05
C LEU A 242 4.14 2.62 11.95
N GLU A 243 3.88 3.70 12.68
CA GLU A 243 4.84 4.25 13.64
C GLU A 243 5.20 3.27 14.77
N LYS A 244 4.24 2.49 15.27
CA LYS A 244 4.49 1.44 16.27
C LYS A 244 5.35 0.30 15.71
N VAL A 245 5.09 -0.09 14.46
CA VAL A 245 5.92 -1.08 13.75
C VAL A 245 7.34 -0.55 13.57
N ALA A 246 7.49 0.68 13.08
CA ALA A 246 8.79 1.34 12.90
C ALA A 246 9.58 1.43 14.21
N LEU A 247 8.93 1.80 15.31
CA LEU A 247 9.54 1.82 16.66
C LEU A 247 10.03 0.43 17.09
N THR A 248 9.25 -0.61 16.81
CA THR A 248 9.61 -1.99 17.16
C THR A 248 10.79 -2.48 16.33
N ARG A 249 10.77 -2.26 15.01
CA ARG A 249 11.88 -2.58 14.10
C ARG A 249 13.17 -1.84 14.49
N ARG A 250 13.08 -0.54 14.83
CA ARG A 250 14.25 0.23 15.29
C ARG A 250 14.86 -0.33 16.57
N ARG A 251 14.05 -0.76 17.54
CA ARG A 251 14.54 -1.41 18.78
C ARG A 251 15.29 -2.72 18.48
N ASN A 252 14.90 -3.41 17.41
CA ASN A 252 15.54 -4.64 16.94
C ASN A 252 16.78 -4.38 16.05
N GLY A 253 17.16 -3.11 15.83
CA GLY A 253 18.33 -2.73 15.04
C GLY A 253 18.10 -2.73 13.52
N SER A 254 16.85 -2.76 13.07
CA SER A 254 16.51 -2.66 11.64
C SER A 254 16.69 -1.24 11.11
N THR A 255 16.83 -1.13 9.79
CA THR A 255 16.81 0.16 9.07
C THR A 255 15.45 0.86 9.20
N PRO A 256 15.40 2.20 9.05
CA PRO A 256 14.14 2.95 8.98
C PRO A 256 13.22 2.39 7.89
N LEU A 257 11.90 2.49 8.10
CA LEU A 257 10.94 2.13 7.07
C LEU A 257 10.91 3.20 5.98
N ILE A 258 10.70 2.80 4.73
CA ILE A 258 10.55 3.71 3.59
C ILE A 258 9.11 3.62 3.10
N LEU A 259 8.42 4.76 3.09
CA LEU A 259 7.06 4.87 2.56
C LEU A 259 7.07 5.73 1.30
N ILE A 260 6.76 5.12 0.16
CA ILE A 260 6.77 5.79 -1.14
C ILE A 260 5.34 6.02 -1.61
N ILE A 261 4.98 7.29 -1.78
CA ILE A 261 3.68 7.72 -2.30
C ILE A 261 3.92 8.24 -3.72
N ASN A 262 3.56 7.41 -4.70
CA ASN A 262 3.72 7.73 -6.11
C ASN A 262 2.56 8.61 -6.61
N SER A 263 2.82 9.43 -7.62
CA SER A 263 1.81 10.25 -8.31
C SER A 263 1.02 11.17 -7.38
N THR A 264 1.68 11.82 -6.41
CA THR A 264 1.05 12.71 -5.41
C THR A 264 0.22 13.85 -6.04
N HIS A 265 0.58 14.29 -7.24
CA HIS A 265 -0.17 15.28 -8.03
C HIS A 265 -1.61 14.84 -8.39
N LEU A 266 -1.95 13.55 -8.28
CA LEU A 266 -3.31 13.06 -8.49
C LEU A 266 -4.25 13.36 -7.32
N VAL A 267 -3.71 13.74 -6.15
CA VAL A 267 -4.55 14.28 -5.07
C VAL A 267 -5.20 15.57 -5.59
N ARG A 268 -6.49 15.75 -5.36
CA ARG A 268 -7.17 16.97 -5.82
C ARG A 268 -6.71 18.17 -5.00
N ASP A 269 -6.64 19.33 -5.63
CA ASP A 269 -6.45 20.61 -4.94
C ASP A 269 -7.79 21.16 -4.43
N ASP A 270 -8.52 20.30 -3.69
CA ASP A 270 -9.75 20.63 -2.96
C ASP A 270 -9.49 20.56 -1.44
N HIS A 271 -10.50 20.87 -0.63
CA HIS A 271 -10.35 20.89 0.84
C HIS A 271 -9.87 19.53 1.37
N ASP A 272 -10.49 18.45 0.92
CA ASP A 272 -10.19 17.08 1.35
C ASP A 272 -8.77 16.63 0.95
N GLY A 273 -8.35 16.92 -0.28
CA GLY A 273 -7.01 16.61 -0.75
C GLY A 273 -5.93 17.48 -0.09
N GLN A 274 -6.22 18.75 0.17
CA GLN A 274 -5.33 19.64 0.92
C GLN A 274 -5.13 19.17 2.36
N ASP A 275 -6.20 18.74 3.04
CA ASP A 275 -6.15 18.17 4.39
C ASP A 275 -5.33 16.86 4.41
N LEU A 276 -5.52 16.00 3.40
CA LEU A 276 -4.73 14.78 3.24
C LEU A 276 -3.23 15.07 3.09
N LEU A 277 -2.86 15.99 2.20
CA LEU A 277 -1.45 16.36 1.99
C LEU A 277 -0.83 16.99 3.24
N GLU A 278 -1.59 17.82 3.95
CA GLU A 278 -1.13 18.42 5.19
C GLU A 278 -0.89 17.37 6.27
N MET A 279 -1.82 16.43 6.46
CA MET A 279 -1.66 15.32 7.40
C MET A 279 -0.43 14.46 7.05
N ILE A 280 -0.26 14.10 5.77
CA ILE A 280 0.92 13.35 5.30
C ILE A 280 2.20 14.14 5.58
N GLN A 281 2.21 15.45 5.32
CA GLN A 281 3.37 16.31 5.58
C GLN A 281 3.71 16.36 7.07
N GLN A 282 2.73 16.57 7.93
CA GLN A 282 2.94 16.60 9.39
C GLN A 282 3.52 15.28 9.90
N ARG A 283 3.03 14.15 9.39
CA ARG A 283 3.56 12.82 9.72
C ARG A 283 4.97 12.62 9.19
N ALA A 284 5.24 12.99 7.94
CA ALA A 284 6.56 12.90 7.34
C ALA A 284 7.61 13.73 8.10
N GLU A 285 7.26 14.94 8.54
CA GLU A 285 8.12 15.78 9.39
C GLU A 285 8.45 15.12 10.72
N GLN A 286 7.44 14.57 11.41
CA GLN A 286 7.62 13.85 12.68
C GLN A 286 8.47 12.58 12.53
N TRP A 287 8.24 11.79 11.48
CA TRP A 287 9.00 10.58 11.21
C TRP A 287 10.42 10.86 10.78
N ALA A 288 10.63 11.90 9.98
CA ALA A 288 11.97 12.38 9.62
C ALA A 288 12.73 12.84 10.88
N ALA A 289 12.11 13.61 11.76
CA ALA A 289 12.73 14.06 13.01
C ALA A 289 13.12 12.91 13.95
N SER A 290 12.30 11.86 14.02
CA SER A 290 12.55 10.69 14.86
C SER A 290 13.44 9.64 14.19
N GLY A 291 13.61 9.68 12.87
CA GLY A 291 14.36 8.68 12.09
C GLY A 291 13.67 7.31 12.04
N LEU A 292 12.32 7.28 12.10
CA LEU A 292 11.53 6.05 12.10
C LEU A 292 11.09 5.64 10.71
N VAL A 293 10.56 6.61 9.95
CA VAL A 293 10.05 6.41 8.59
C VAL A 293 10.58 7.52 7.70
N THR A 294 11.12 7.16 6.54
CA THR A 294 11.48 8.10 5.48
C THR A 294 10.38 8.09 4.43
N THR A 295 9.66 9.21 4.30
CA THR A 295 8.60 9.35 3.30
C THR A 295 9.17 9.91 1.99
N ILE A 296 8.79 9.32 0.86
CA ILE A 296 9.13 9.79 -0.48
C ILE A 296 7.84 10.10 -1.23
N LEU A 297 7.64 11.36 -1.59
CA LEU A 297 6.53 11.83 -2.42
C LEU A 297 7.04 12.01 -3.85
N ASN A 298 6.36 11.43 -4.84
CA ASN A 298 6.69 11.64 -6.25
C ASN A 298 5.57 12.41 -6.95
N SER A 299 5.91 13.56 -7.55
CA SER A 299 4.95 14.44 -8.22
C SER A 299 5.42 14.82 -9.63
N ASP A 300 4.49 14.84 -10.58
CA ASP A 300 4.70 15.38 -11.92
C ASP A 300 4.44 16.89 -11.97
N ASP A 301 3.60 17.39 -11.04
CA ASP A 301 3.12 18.77 -11.04
C ASP A 301 3.73 19.61 -9.91
N TYR A 302 3.86 20.92 -10.18
CA TYR A 302 4.47 21.89 -9.29
C TYR A 302 3.58 22.30 -8.09
N TRP A 303 2.26 22.19 -8.20
CA TRP A 303 1.33 22.63 -7.15
C TRP A 303 1.57 21.89 -5.81
N VAL A 304 1.96 20.61 -5.87
CA VAL A 304 2.31 19.81 -4.68
C VAL A 304 3.50 20.44 -3.95
N TYR A 305 4.53 20.88 -4.69
CA TYR A 305 5.67 21.59 -4.09
C TYR A 305 5.23 22.91 -3.46
N GLU A 306 4.37 23.67 -4.13
CA GLU A 306 3.85 24.94 -3.60
C GLU A 306 3.04 24.77 -2.31
N ARG A 307 2.26 23.69 -2.21
CA ARG A 307 1.52 23.38 -0.98
C ARG A 307 2.48 23.01 0.16
N LEU A 308 3.46 22.15 -0.12
CA LEU A 308 4.35 21.59 0.90
C LEU A 308 5.45 22.58 1.36
N LYS A 309 5.92 23.50 0.51
CA LYS A 309 7.02 24.42 0.85
C LYS A 309 6.76 25.28 2.10
N ARG A 310 5.49 25.47 2.49
CA ARG A 310 5.09 26.30 3.64
C ARG A 310 5.54 25.74 4.99
N TYR A 311 5.58 24.42 5.14
CA TYR A 311 5.88 23.74 6.41
C TYR A 311 6.99 22.69 6.25
N ALA A 312 7.96 22.98 5.38
CA ALA A 312 9.02 22.07 4.95
C ALA A 312 10.33 22.33 5.70
N THR A 313 10.42 21.92 6.97
CA THR A 313 11.67 22.03 7.75
C THR A 313 12.67 20.92 7.42
N ARG A 314 12.18 19.71 7.14
CA ARG A 314 13.02 18.53 6.82
C ARG A 314 12.79 17.99 5.42
N MET A 315 11.97 18.67 4.62
CA MET A 315 11.74 18.30 3.23
C MET A 315 12.98 18.57 2.39
N GLU A 316 13.39 17.59 1.61
CA GLU A 316 14.37 17.79 0.56
C GLU A 316 13.77 17.54 -0.81
N VAL A 317 14.00 18.47 -1.74
CA VAL A 317 13.47 18.38 -3.10
C VAL A 317 14.52 17.79 -4.02
N ILE A 318 14.15 16.74 -4.76
CA ILE A 318 15.00 16.10 -5.76
C ILE A 318 14.39 16.39 -7.14
N PRO A 319 14.90 17.40 -7.87
CA PRO A 319 14.46 17.67 -9.22
C PRO A 319 14.99 16.60 -10.17
N VAL A 320 14.11 16.09 -11.03
CA VAL A 320 14.44 15.11 -12.06
C VAL A 320 14.11 15.72 -13.41
N SER A 321 15.17 16.14 -14.12
CA SER A 321 15.06 16.75 -15.43
C SER A 321 15.09 15.71 -16.56
N ASP A 322 14.87 16.19 -17.78
CA ASP A 322 15.17 15.44 -18.99
C ASP A 322 16.67 15.09 -19.06
N LEU A 323 16.99 14.04 -19.83
CA LEU A 323 18.36 13.57 -19.96
C LEU A 323 19.22 14.57 -20.75
N PRO A 324 20.50 14.77 -20.38
CA PRO A 324 21.43 15.54 -21.20
C PRO A 324 21.68 14.83 -22.55
N LYS A 325 22.01 15.61 -23.58
CA LYS A 325 22.18 15.16 -24.98
C LYS A 325 22.93 13.84 -25.12
N ASP A 326 24.11 13.71 -24.50
CA ASP A 326 24.94 12.50 -24.59
C ASP A 326 24.22 11.25 -24.05
N LYS A 327 23.53 11.38 -22.91
CA LYS A 327 22.78 10.28 -22.30
C LYS A 327 21.50 9.99 -23.06
N ALA A 328 20.83 11.02 -23.58
CA ALA A 328 19.62 10.88 -24.38
C ALA A 328 19.89 10.13 -25.70
N MET A 329 20.94 10.51 -26.42
CA MET A 329 21.36 9.82 -27.65
C MET A 329 21.78 8.36 -27.36
N SER A 330 22.52 8.15 -26.26
CA SER A 330 22.90 6.80 -25.82
C SER A 330 21.68 5.94 -25.46
N ALA A 331 20.68 6.53 -24.80
CA ALA A 331 19.42 5.86 -24.46
C ALA A 331 18.62 5.49 -25.71
N LEU A 332 18.42 6.45 -26.63
CA LEU A 332 17.72 6.23 -27.89
C LEU A 332 18.36 5.12 -28.72
N LYS A 333 19.71 5.12 -28.80
CA LYS A 333 20.47 4.06 -29.48
C LYS A 333 20.19 2.69 -28.87
N LYS A 334 20.18 2.58 -27.54
CA LYS A 334 19.87 1.33 -26.82
C LYS A 334 18.44 0.87 -27.07
N TYR A 335 17.47 1.78 -26.95
CA TYR A 335 16.06 1.47 -27.19
C TYR A 335 15.83 0.99 -28.62
N ARG A 336 16.43 1.64 -29.61
CA ARG A 336 16.29 1.21 -31.00
C ARG A 336 16.89 -0.17 -31.23
N GLN A 337 18.06 -0.43 -30.66
CA GLN A 337 18.69 -1.75 -30.72
C GLN A 337 17.81 -2.82 -30.06
N GLN A 338 17.13 -2.51 -28.97
CA GLN A 338 16.26 -3.47 -28.27
C GLN A 338 14.97 -3.76 -29.03
N PHE A 339 14.28 -2.73 -29.55
CA PHE A 339 12.99 -2.90 -30.20
C PHE A 339 13.09 -3.39 -31.64
N HIS A 340 14.11 -2.94 -32.38
CA HIS A 340 14.23 -3.19 -33.82
C HIS A 340 15.55 -3.89 -34.21
N ASN A 341 16.46 -4.17 -33.26
CA ASN A 341 17.81 -4.67 -33.54
C ASN A 341 18.63 -3.80 -34.51
N GLU A 342 18.30 -2.51 -34.60
CA GLU A 342 18.94 -1.54 -35.48
C GLU A 342 19.90 -0.63 -34.72
N THR A 343 21.09 -0.40 -35.29
CA THR A 343 22.02 0.61 -34.82
C THR A 343 21.89 1.87 -35.66
N LEU A 344 21.40 2.95 -35.06
CA LEU A 344 21.24 4.22 -35.75
C LEU A 344 22.56 4.97 -35.92
N PRO A 345 22.77 5.65 -37.07
CA PRO A 345 23.87 6.57 -37.24
C PRO A 345 23.69 7.80 -36.35
N TYR A 346 24.82 8.40 -35.95
CA TYR A 346 24.84 9.55 -35.04
C TYR A 346 23.96 10.72 -35.52
N GLY A 347 23.97 11.02 -36.82
CA GLY A 347 23.18 12.12 -37.37
C GLY A 347 21.66 11.98 -37.18
N ILE A 348 21.12 10.75 -37.22
CA ILE A 348 19.69 10.53 -36.96
C ILE A 348 19.38 10.68 -35.46
N LEU A 349 20.27 10.18 -34.59
CA LEU A 349 20.13 10.34 -33.14
C LEU A 349 20.11 11.82 -32.72
N GLU A 350 20.99 12.62 -33.33
CA GLU A 350 21.07 14.06 -33.11
C GLU A 350 19.81 14.77 -33.62
N GLN A 351 19.34 14.46 -34.83
CA GLN A 351 18.10 15.03 -35.38
C GLN A 351 16.87 14.73 -34.51
N VAL A 352 16.76 13.51 -33.98
CA VAL A 352 15.66 13.16 -33.05
C VAL A 352 15.78 13.98 -31.77
N TYR A 353 16.97 14.05 -31.17
CA TYR A 353 17.18 14.82 -29.94
C TYR A 353 16.85 16.31 -30.14
N ASP A 354 17.27 16.91 -31.25
CA ASP A 354 17.02 18.32 -31.54
C ASP A 354 15.52 18.61 -31.75
N LYS A 355 14.71 17.60 -32.13
CA LYS A 355 13.24 17.72 -32.25
C LYS A 355 12.50 17.51 -30.94
N VAL A 356 12.74 16.40 -30.22
CA VAL A 356 11.93 15.99 -29.05
C VAL A 356 12.61 16.16 -27.69
N GLY A 357 13.90 16.50 -27.68
CA GLY A 357 14.69 16.68 -26.46
C GLY A 357 15.05 15.37 -25.74
N GLY A 358 15.36 15.49 -24.45
CA GLY A 358 15.89 14.42 -23.61
C GLY A 358 14.86 13.61 -22.82
N ARG A 359 13.56 13.77 -23.09
CA ARG A 359 12.50 13.15 -22.29
C ARG A 359 12.39 11.65 -22.55
N LEU A 360 12.52 10.85 -21.50
CA LEU A 360 12.57 9.40 -21.60
C LEU A 360 11.32 8.79 -22.26
N SER A 361 10.12 9.27 -21.92
CA SER A 361 8.87 8.80 -22.54
C SER A 361 8.82 9.09 -24.05
N PHE A 362 9.30 10.25 -24.49
CA PHE A 362 9.36 10.62 -25.91
C PHE A 362 10.39 9.77 -26.65
N LEU A 363 11.61 9.64 -26.10
CA LEU A 363 12.65 8.79 -26.67
C LEU A 363 12.20 7.33 -26.81
N ASN A 364 11.49 6.80 -25.81
CA ASN A 364 10.93 5.45 -25.85
C ASN A 364 9.82 5.32 -26.91
N ARG A 365 8.92 6.30 -27.03
CA ARG A 365 7.87 6.32 -28.06
C ARG A 365 8.47 6.37 -29.47
N VAL A 366 9.47 7.24 -29.69
CA VAL A 366 10.18 7.35 -30.98
C VAL A 366 10.96 6.08 -31.30
N ALA A 367 11.64 5.48 -30.32
CA ALA A 367 12.40 4.26 -30.55
C ALA A 367 11.53 3.08 -31.03
N LYS A 368 10.30 2.99 -30.52
CA LYS A 368 9.32 1.93 -30.89
C LYS A 368 8.71 2.14 -32.27
N SER A 369 8.59 3.37 -32.75
CA SER A 369 7.93 3.65 -34.02
C SER A 369 8.76 3.14 -35.21
N LYS A 370 8.11 2.84 -36.35
CA LYS A 370 8.84 2.49 -37.58
C LYS A 370 9.50 3.73 -38.19
N ASP A 371 8.73 4.82 -38.30
CA ASP A 371 9.18 6.12 -38.74
C ASP A 371 9.40 7.06 -37.53
N MET A 372 10.68 7.29 -37.20
CA MET A 372 11.07 8.13 -36.08
C MET A 372 10.78 9.61 -36.34
N THR A 373 10.96 10.08 -37.57
CA THR A 373 10.80 11.49 -37.93
C THR A 373 9.34 11.90 -37.83
N GLN A 374 8.44 11.09 -38.39
CA GLN A 374 6.99 11.31 -38.28
C GLN A 374 6.54 11.34 -36.81
N THR A 375 7.03 10.39 -36.00
CA THR A 375 6.67 10.34 -34.57
C THR A 375 7.20 11.54 -33.79
N CYS A 376 8.37 12.07 -34.15
CA CYS A 376 8.87 13.31 -33.57
C CYS A 376 7.92 14.48 -33.87
N ASP A 377 7.45 14.60 -35.11
CA ASP A 377 6.54 15.68 -35.52
C ASP A 377 5.17 15.56 -34.81
N GLU A 378 4.65 14.35 -34.67
CA GLU A 378 3.43 14.08 -33.87
C GLU A 378 3.59 14.47 -32.40
N ILE A 379 4.74 14.16 -31.78
CA ILE A 379 5.03 14.55 -30.39
C ILE A 379 5.07 16.07 -30.27
N CYS A 380 5.79 16.76 -31.17
CA CYS A 380 5.86 18.21 -31.18
C CYS A 380 4.48 18.86 -31.35
N GLN A 381 3.63 18.32 -32.24
CA GLN A 381 2.26 18.80 -32.41
C GLN A 381 1.41 18.58 -31.16
N ALA A 382 1.49 17.40 -30.54
CA ALA A 382 0.74 17.09 -29.32
C ALA A 382 1.15 18.00 -28.15
N GLU A 383 2.45 18.19 -27.93
CA GLU A 383 2.96 19.07 -26.87
C GLU A 383 2.61 20.54 -27.14
N LYS A 384 2.70 20.98 -28.40
CA LYS A 384 2.26 22.34 -28.79
C LYS A 384 0.77 22.54 -28.48
N THR A 385 -0.08 21.60 -28.88
CA THR A 385 -1.53 21.67 -28.60
C THR A 385 -1.80 21.68 -27.10
N TRP A 386 -1.12 20.83 -26.33
CA TRP A 386 -1.23 20.81 -24.87
C TRP A 386 -0.81 22.15 -24.24
N PHE A 387 0.32 22.72 -24.67
CA PHE A 387 0.84 23.99 -24.17
C PHE A 387 -0.11 25.15 -24.47
N LEU A 388 -0.62 25.24 -25.71
CA LEU A 388 -1.57 26.29 -26.11
C LEU A 388 -2.88 26.19 -25.31
N ASN A 389 -3.39 24.97 -25.10
CA ASN A 389 -4.60 24.73 -24.31
C ASN A 389 -4.42 25.06 -22.82
N LYS A 390 -3.21 24.90 -22.26
CA LYS A 390 -2.93 25.17 -20.84
C LYS A 390 -2.58 26.61 -20.55
N CYS A 391 -1.91 27.31 -21.47
CA CYS A 391 -1.43 28.67 -21.24
C CYS A 391 -2.37 29.77 -21.75
N TRP A 392 -3.53 29.43 -22.33
CA TRP A 392 -4.47 30.41 -22.94
C TRP A 392 -3.81 31.35 -23.96
N ILE A 393 -2.69 30.95 -24.54
CA ILE A 393 -2.02 31.69 -25.62
C ILE A 393 -2.66 31.20 -26.93
N LEU A 394 -3.92 31.57 -27.16
CA LEU A 394 -4.57 31.39 -28.45
C LEU A 394 -3.92 32.38 -29.43
N GLY A 395 -3.36 31.87 -30.53
CA GLY A 395 -2.94 32.73 -31.63
C GLY A 395 -4.18 33.40 -32.25
N MET A 396 -4.00 34.56 -32.89
CA MET A 396 -5.10 35.33 -33.53
C MET A 396 -5.97 34.54 -34.53
N GLU A 397 -5.54 33.35 -34.95
CA GLU A 397 -6.21 32.51 -35.96
C GLU A 397 -6.84 31.21 -35.39
N MET A 398 -6.82 30.98 -34.07
CA MET A 398 -7.37 29.75 -33.48
C MET A 398 -8.79 29.97 -32.95
N ASP A 399 -9.75 29.34 -33.64
CA ASP A 399 -11.20 29.42 -33.48
C ASP A 399 -11.69 29.02 -32.07
N ASP A 400 -12.68 29.73 -31.55
CA ASP A 400 -13.21 29.64 -30.17
C ASP A 400 -13.88 28.28 -29.85
N ASP A 401 -14.12 27.43 -30.85
CA ASP A 401 -14.84 26.16 -30.72
C ASP A 401 -14.06 25.04 -29.99
N VAL A 402 -12.76 25.24 -29.73
CA VAL A 402 -11.93 24.30 -28.94
C VAL A 402 -12.23 24.39 -27.43
N MET A 403 -12.95 25.42 -27.00
CA MET A 403 -13.31 25.65 -25.60
C MET A 403 -14.35 24.67 -25.05
N ASP A 404 -15.09 23.94 -25.91
CA ASP A 404 -16.16 23.05 -25.45
C ASP A 404 -15.66 21.65 -24.99
N GLN A 405 -14.46 21.21 -25.39
CA GLN A 405 -13.92 19.93 -24.91
C GLN A 405 -13.49 19.97 -23.44
N GLN A 406 -13.30 21.17 -22.86
CA GLN A 406 -12.99 21.34 -21.44
C GLN A 406 -14.24 21.38 -20.54
N LYS A 407 -15.46 21.48 -21.08
CA LYS A 407 -16.69 21.37 -20.27
C LYS A 407 -17.00 19.95 -19.80
N TYR A 408 -16.41 18.93 -20.43
CA TYR A 408 -16.66 17.51 -20.13
C TYR A 408 -15.50 16.79 -19.43
N ALA A 409 -14.44 17.51 -19.08
CA ALA A 409 -13.32 16.98 -18.30
C ALA A 409 -13.20 17.74 -16.98
N ASN A 410 -14.24 17.62 -16.13
CA ASN A 410 -14.21 17.97 -14.71
C ASN A 410 -14.23 16.69 -13.87
#